data_AF-A0A3R7I5N5-F1
#
_entry.id   AF-A0A3R7I5N5-F1
#
_cell.length_a   1.000
_cell.length_b   1.000
_cell.length_c   1.000
_cell.angle_alpha   90.00
_cell.angle_beta   90.00
_cell.angle_gamma   90.00
#
_symmetry.space_group_name_H-M   'P 1'
#
loop_
_entity.id
_entity.type
_entity.pdbx_description
1 polymer ?
#
loop_
_entity_poly.entity_id
_entity_poly.type
_entity_poly.pdbx_seq_one_letter_code
_entity_poly.pdbx_strand_id
1 'polypeptide(L)' 'MTRYCVSPLRYGRYLRDSGLFGANVSIIPKLIPGEKAQKALGLVVDEDVKSVGTSGRNLEKSMPLLKQAGVTIN' A
#
# COMPACT_ATOMS: atom_id res chain seq x y z
N MET A 1 3.55 6.53 -19.00
CA MET A 1 4.09 6.88 -17.67
C MET A 1 2.98 6.69 -16.62
N THR A 2 3.11 5.76 -15.68
CA THR A 2 2.12 5.59 -14.60
C THR A 2 2.38 6.62 -13.51
N ARG A 3 1.35 7.38 -13.10
CA ARG A 3 1.41 8.34 -12.00
C ARG A 3 0.87 7.70 -10.73
N TYR A 4 1.54 7.93 -9.61
CA TYR A 4 1.10 7.53 -8.28
C TYR A 4 0.69 8.78 -7.51
N CYS A 5 -0.42 8.72 -6.79
CA CYS A 5 -0.91 9.82 -5.97
C CYS A 5 -0.81 9.43 -4.50
N VAL A 6 0.06 10.10 -3.75
CA VAL A 6 0.30 9.84 -2.32
C VAL A 6 -0.32 10.90 -1.41
N SER A 7 -0.76 12.03 -1.97
CA SER A 7 -1.40 13.10 -1.18
C SER A 7 -2.60 12.64 -0.35
N PRO A 8 -3.45 11.68 -0.79
CA PRO A 8 -4.54 11.19 0.05
C PRO A 8 -4.06 10.38 1.25
N LEU A 9 -2.90 9.71 1.17
CA LEU A 9 -2.31 8.99 2.31
C LEU A 9 -1.86 9.96 3.40
N ARG A 10 -1.19 11.04 2.98
CA ARG A 10 -0.75 12.12 3.88
C ARG A 10 -1.94 12.85 4.51
N TYR A 11 -2.94 13.17 3.69
CA TYR A 11 -4.15 13.84 4.16
C TYR A 11 -4.93 12.95 5.13
N GLY A 12 -5.10 11.66 4.82
CA GLY A 12 -5.76 10.71 5.71
C GLY A 12 -5.05 10.53 7.05
N ARG A 13 -3.71 10.50 7.04
CA ARG A 13 -2.89 10.53 8.26
C ARG A 13 -3.10 11.81 9.06
N TYR A 14 -3.07 12.97 8.40
CA TYR A 14 -3.33 14.26 9.04
C TYR A 14 -4.72 14.31 9.72
N LEU A 15 -5.74 13.73 9.09
CA LEU A 15 -7.10 13.70 9.66
C LEU A 15 -7.25 12.73 10.85
N ARG A 16 -6.35 11.75 11.00
CA ARG A 16 -6.34 10.82 12.14
C ARG A 16 -5.09 11.11 12.99
N ASP A 17 -5.21 12.09 13.88
CA ASP A 17 -4.17 12.49 14.85
C ASP A 17 -3.46 11.31 15.55
N SER A 18 -4.14 10.19 15.80
CA SER A 18 -3.55 9.02 16.49
C SER A 18 -4.22 7.66 16.19
N GLY A 19 -5.07 7.59 15.16
CA GLY A 19 -5.82 6.37 14.84
C GLY A 19 -5.19 5.55 13.71
N LEU A 20 -5.37 4.22 13.72
CA LEU A 20 -4.91 3.35 12.64
C LEU A 20 -5.46 3.83 11.30
N PHE A 21 -4.56 4.19 10.38
CA PHE A 21 -4.84 4.57 9.00
C PHE A 21 -4.30 3.48 8.09
N GLY A 22 -5.09 3.10 7.09
CA GLY A 22 -4.78 2.00 6.19
C GLY A 22 -5.05 2.36 4.73
N ALA A 23 -4.38 1.64 3.83
CA ALA A 23 -4.57 1.78 2.39
C ALA A 23 -5.19 0.50 1.80
N ASN A 24 -6.12 0.64 0.85
CA ASN A 24 -6.47 -0.48 -0.02
C ASN A 24 -5.63 -0.40 -1.30
N VAL A 25 -4.93 -1.47 -1.64
CA VAL A 25 -4.21 -1.59 -2.91
C VAL A 25 -4.88 -2.69 -3.73
N SER A 26 -5.67 -2.25 -4.71
CA SER A 26 -6.30 -3.14 -5.68
C SER A 26 -5.29 -3.54 -6.76
N ILE A 27 -4.97 -4.83 -6.83
CA ILE A 27 -3.99 -5.39 -7.76
C ILE A 27 -4.74 -6.27 -8.77
N ILE A 28 -5.32 -5.64 -9.78
CA ILE A 28 -6.09 -6.35 -10.82
C ILE A 28 -5.12 -6.78 -11.94
N PRO A 29 -4.83 -8.08 -12.14
CA PRO A 29 -3.76 -8.53 -13.06
C PRO A 29 -3.92 -8.07 -14.50
N LYS A 30 -5.17 -7.97 -14.98
CA LYS A 30 -5.49 -7.47 -16.34
C LYS A 30 -5.20 -5.99 -16.52
N LEU A 31 -5.13 -5.20 -15.44
CA LEU A 31 -5.01 -3.75 -15.48
C LEU A 31 -3.65 -3.26 -14.98
N ILE A 32 -2.99 -4.04 -14.11
CA ILE A 32 -1.77 -3.62 -13.42
C ILE A 32 -0.72 -4.75 -13.47
N PRO A 33 0.41 -4.50 -14.17
CA PRO A 33 1.60 -5.34 -14.10
C PRO A 33 2.14 -5.48 -12.67
N GLY A 34 2.73 -6.64 -12.34
CA GLY A 34 3.15 -6.95 -10.96
C GLY A 34 4.13 -5.95 -10.35
N GLU A 35 5.05 -5.43 -11.16
CA GLU A 35 6.04 -4.43 -10.73
C GLU A 35 5.38 -3.10 -10.29
N LYS A 36 4.27 -2.71 -10.95
CA LYS A 36 3.56 -1.49 -10.56
C LYS A 36 2.85 -1.63 -9.22
N ALA A 37 2.38 -2.84 -8.91
CA ALA A 37 1.78 -3.17 -7.62
C ALA A 37 2.84 -3.16 -6.51
N GLN A 38 4.03 -3.70 -6.76
CA GLN A 38 5.15 -3.61 -5.83
C GLN A 38 5.52 -2.16 -5.54
N LYS A 39 5.61 -1.32 -6.58
CA LYS A 39 5.90 0.11 -6.40
C LYS A 39 4.80 0.84 -5.61
N ALA A 40 3.53 0.50 -5.81
CA ALA A 40 2.43 1.04 -5.01
C ALA A 40 2.55 0.63 -3.53
N LEU A 41 2.88 -0.63 -3.25
CA LEU A 41 3.07 -1.12 -1.88
C LEU A 41 4.31 -0.50 -1.21
N GLY A 42 5.38 -0.23 -1.96
CA GLY A 42 6.53 0.54 -1.48
C GLY A 42 6.14 1.94 -1.02
N LEU A 43 5.33 2.66 -1.81
CA LEU A 43 4.83 3.98 -1.43
C LEU A 43 3.97 3.95 -0.17
N VAL A 44 3.20 2.88 0.07
CA VAL A 44 2.42 2.70 1.30
C VAL A 44 3.36 2.59 2.52
N VAL A 45 4.49 1.90 2.37
CA VAL A 45 5.53 1.79 3.40
C VAL A 45 6.25 3.12 3.62
N ASP A 46 6.66 3.80 2.54
CA ASP A 46 7.37 5.08 2.61
C ASP A 46 6.51 6.16 3.30
N GLU A 47 5.20 6.11 3.09
CA GLU A 47 4.24 6.99 3.74
C GLU A 47 3.84 6.51 5.14
N ASP A 48 4.51 5.49 5.71
CA ASP A 48 4.34 4.93 7.06
C ASP A 48 2.92 4.40 7.37
N VAL A 49 2.21 3.87 6.37
CA VAL A 49 0.86 3.33 6.55
C VAL A 49 0.93 1.95 7.21
N LYS A 50 0.26 1.78 8.36
CA LYS A 50 0.41 0.59 9.22
C LYS A 50 -0.49 -0.58 8.86
N SER A 51 -1.48 -0.39 8.02
CA SER A 51 -2.32 -1.49 7.51
C SER A 51 -2.58 -1.38 6.02
N VAL A 52 -2.53 -2.51 5.33
CA VAL A 52 -2.85 -2.59 3.91
C VAL A 52 -3.85 -3.70 3.64
N GLY A 53 -4.98 -3.36 3.04
CA GLY A 53 -5.91 -4.34 2.48
C GLY A 53 -5.56 -4.56 1.01
N THR A 54 -5.55 -5.80 0.55
CA THR A 54 -5.26 -6.09 -0.86
C THR A 54 -6.34 -6.93 -1.51
N SER A 55 -6.63 -6.63 -2.77
CA SER A 55 -7.64 -7.32 -3.55
C SER A 55 -7.06 -7.74 -4.90
N GLY A 56 -7.18 -9.03 -5.25
CA GLY A 56 -6.95 -9.53 -6.61
C GLY A 56 -5.58 -10.16 -6.94
N ARG A 57 -4.65 -10.35 -5.99
CA ARG A 57 -3.39 -11.12 -6.20
C ARG A 57 -2.79 -11.70 -4.91
N ASN A 58 -1.81 -12.58 -5.10
CA ASN A 58 -0.86 -13.05 -4.09
C ASN A 58 0.25 -12.00 -3.82
N LEU A 59 0.55 -11.74 -2.54
CA LEU A 59 1.54 -10.77 -2.06
C LEU A 59 2.95 -11.33 -1.84
N GLU A 60 3.20 -12.61 -2.11
CA GLU A 60 4.47 -13.31 -1.82
C GLU A 60 5.74 -12.47 -2.03
N LYS A 61 5.87 -11.77 -3.15
CA LYS A 61 7.06 -10.96 -3.45
C LYS A 61 7.19 -9.69 -2.61
N SER A 62 6.09 -9.15 -2.11
CA SER A 62 6.04 -7.94 -1.29
C SER A 62 5.93 -8.24 0.20
N MET A 63 5.61 -9.49 0.57
CA MET A 63 5.48 -9.93 1.97
C MET A 63 6.74 -9.63 2.82
N PRO A 64 7.97 -9.85 2.35
CA PRO A 64 9.17 -9.52 3.13
C PRO A 64 9.24 -8.02 3.45
N LEU A 65 8.98 -7.17 2.46
CA LEU A 65 8.98 -5.71 2.60
C LEU A 65 7.91 -5.25 3.59
N LEU A 66 6.68 -5.76 3.46
CA LEU A 66 5.56 -5.38 4.33
C LEU A 66 5.79 -5.84 5.78
N LYS A 67 6.33 -7.05 5.97
CA LYS A 67 6.68 -7.56 7.30
C LYS A 67 7.81 -6.74 7.96
N GLN A 68 8.86 -6.42 7.21
CA GLN A 68 9.97 -5.60 7.72
C GLN A 68 9.52 -4.19 8.12
N ALA A 69 8.56 -3.62 7.38
CA ALA A 69 7.96 -2.32 7.68
C ALA A 69 6.92 -2.34 8.81
N GLY A 70 6.59 -3.51 9.37
CA GLY A 70 5.57 -3.65 10.40
C GLY A 70 4.15 -3.34 9.91
N VAL A 71 3.87 -3.57 8.62
CA VAL A 71 2.54 -3.36 8.02
C VAL A 71 1.69 -4.61 8.21
N THR A 72 0.51 -4.44 8.81
CA THR A 72 -0.50 -5.49 8.93
C THR A 72 -1.28 -5.63 7.62
N ILE A 73 -1.47 -6.86 7.15
CA ILE A 73 -2.26 -7.16 5.95
C ILE A 73 -3.65 -7.61 6.38
N ASN A 74 -4.68 -7.00 5.77
CA ASN A 74 -6.10 -7.30 5.99
C ASN A 74 -6.74 -7.96 4.77
#